data_AF-A0A6J5VNI4-F1
#
_entry.id   AF-A0A6J5VNI4-F1
#
_cell.length_a   1.000
_cell.length_b   1.000
_cell.length_c   1.000
_cell.angle_alpha   90.00
_cell.angle_beta   90.00
_cell.angle_gamma   90.00
#
_symmetry.space_group_name_H-M   'P 1'
#
loop_
_entity.id
_entity.type
_entity.pdbx_description
1 polymer ?
#
loop_
_entity_poly.entity_id
_entity_poly.type
_entity_poly.pdbx_seq_one_letter_code
_entity_poly.pdbx_strand_id
1 'polypeptide(L)'
;MQHASKSALVVAGWHRMSYTFADQSYISAELERHIRKLHAIVGNAVTGGRYIVFGAGSTQLLNAAVHALSSHNSSSFSSPASVVASIPYYNVGS
;
A
#
# COMPACT_ATOMS: atom_id res chain seq x y z
N MET A 1 14.24 6.11 -21.66
CA MET A 1 12.87 6.05 -22.21
C MET A 1 12.74 4.95 -23.28
N GLN A 2 12.98 3.67 -22.96
CA GLN A 2 13.02 2.60 -23.97
C GLN A 2 11.64 1.95 -24.26
N HIS A 3 10.62 2.22 -23.43
CA HIS A 3 9.29 1.59 -23.53
C HIS A 3 8.13 2.60 -23.54
N ALA A 4 8.35 3.81 -24.04
CA ALA A 4 7.37 4.90 -24.00
C ALA A 4 6.03 4.51 -24.65
N SER A 5 6.03 3.85 -25.82
CA SER A 5 4.80 3.43 -26.49
C SER A 5 4.01 2.35 -25.75
N LYS A 6 4.68 1.50 -24.96
CA LYS A 6 4.04 0.40 -24.22
C LYS A 6 3.46 0.85 -22.88
N SER A 7 3.91 1.99 -22.36
CA SER A 7 3.53 2.49 -21.03
C SER A 7 2.88 3.88 -21.07
N ALA A 8 2.67 4.44 -22.26
CA ALA A 8 1.87 5.66 -22.44
C ALA A 8 0.40 5.38 -22.08
N LEU A 9 -0.22 6.32 -21.38
CA LEU A 9 -1.62 6.27 -20.99
C LEU A 9 -2.32 7.57 -21.41
N VAL A 10 -3.50 7.45 -22.00
CA VAL A 10 -4.41 8.58 -22.25
C VAL A 10 -5.52 8.50 -21.22
N VAL A 11 -5.66 9.55 -20.41
CA VAL A 11 -6.68 9.63 -19.36
C VAL A 11 -7.77 10.59 -19.82
N ALA A 12 -8.99 10.07 -20.01
CA ALA A 12 -10.13 10.91 -20.38
C ALA A 12 -10.51 11.87 -19.24
N GLY A 13 -11.10 13.03 -19.56
CA GLY A 13 -11.47 14.04 -18.55
C GLY A 13 -12.47 13.55 -17.50
N TRP A 14 -13.30 12.56 -17.84
CA TRP A 14 -14.25 11.92 -16.93
C TRP A 14 -13.72 10.63 -16.29
N HIS A 15 -12.44 10.27 -16.54
CA HIS A 15 -11.89 9.04 -16.02
C HIS A 15 -11.81 9.08 -14.48
N ARG A 16 -12.51 8.14 -13.83
CA ARG A 16 -12.44 7.90 -12.39
C ARG A 16 -12.76 9.14 -11.54
N MET A 17 -13.84 9.86 -11.90
CA MET A 17 -14.38 10.97 -11.11
C MET A 17 -15.15 10.53 -9.85
N SER A 18 -15.59 9.26 -9.77
CA SER A 18 -16.21 8.70 -8.56
C SER A 18 -15.17 8.47 -7.47
N TYR A 19 -15.57 8.59 -6.20
CA TYR A 19 -14.75 8.23 -5.04
C TYR A 19 -14.48 6.73 -4.92
N THR A 20 -15.34 5.90 -5.52
CA THR A 20 -15.26 4.44 -5.48
C THR A 20 -15.22 3.84 -6.87
N PHE A 21 -14.74 2.61 -6.96
CA PHE A 21 -14.91 1.74 -8.11
C PHE A 21 -16.35 1.19 -8.17
N ALA A 22 -16.71 0.54 -9.28
CA ALA A 22 -18.07 0.02 -9.50
C ALA A 22 -18.49 -1.03 -8.45
N ASP A 23 -17.51 -1.72 -7.85
CA ASP A 23 -17.70 -2.69 -6.76
C ASP A 23 -17.70 -2.03 -5.36
N GLN A 24 -17.80 -0.70 -5.30
CA GLN A 24 -17.73 0.12 -4.08
C GLN A 24 -16.37 0.08 -3.36
N SER A 25 -15.36 -0.57 -3.94
CA SER A 25 -14.02 -0.55 -3.39
C SER A 25 -13.33 0.79 -3.62
N TYR A 26 -12.25 1.02 -2.88
CA TYR A 26 -11.34 2.16 -3.06
C TYR A 26 -10.04 1.77 -3.78
N ILE A 27 -9.88 0.48 -4.11
CA ILE A 27 -8.65 -0.11 -4.63
C ILE A 27 -8.95 -0.71 -6.01
N SER A 28 -8.10 -0.42 -6.99
CA SER A 28 -8.28 -0.99 -8.32
C SER A 28 -8.01 -2.49 -8.31
N ALA A 29 -9.05 -3.29 -8.56
CA ALA A 29 -8.94 -4.74 -8.70
C ALA A 29 -7.94 -5.15 -9.80
N GLU A 30 -7.89 -4.42 -10.91
CA GLU A 30 -6.93 -4.69 -11.98
C GLU A 30 -5.48 -4.42 -11.56
N LEU A 31 -5.23 -3.34 -10.83
CA LEU A 31 -3.88 -3.07 -10.31
C LEU A 31 -3.47 -4.14 -9.29
N GLU A 32 -4.38 -4.52 -8.39
CA GLU A 32 -4.15 -5.62 -7.44
C GLU A 32 -3.78 -6.92 -8.18
N ARG A 33 -4.54 -7.29 -9.21
CA ARG A 33 -4.28 -8.47 -10.04
C ARG A 33 -2.89 -8.42 -10.68
N HIS A 34 -2.47 -7.28 -11.20
CA HIS A 34 -1.13 -7.12 -11.78
C HIS A 34 0.00 -7.17 -10.74
N ILE A 35 -0.21 -6.60 -9.54
CA ILE A 35 0.76 -6.70 -8.43
C ILE A 35 0.95 -8.17 -8.03
N ARG A 36 -0.14 -8.92 -7.86
CA ARG A 36 -0.09 -10.36 -7.56
C ARG A 36 0.66 -11.13 -8.66
N LYS A 37 0.35 -10.87 -9.93
CA LYS A 37 1.03 -11.48 -11.08
C LYS A 37 2.52 -11.13 -11.10
N LEU A 38 2.89 -9.89 -10.84
CA LEU A 38 4.28 -9.45 -10.78
C LEU A 38 5.07 -10.24 -9.73
N HIS A 39 4.55 -10.34 -8.51
CA HIS A 39 5.20 -11.10 -7.44
C HIS A 39 5.26 -12.61 -7.71
N ALA A 40 4.25 -13.17 -8.39
CA ALA A 40 4.26 -14.58 -8.81
C ALA A 40 5.33 -14.86 -9.88
N ILE A 41 5.54 -13.94 -10.82
CA ILE A 41 6.56 -14.07 -11.88
C ILE A 41 7.97 -13.90 -11.31
N VAL A 42 8.18 -12.87 -10.47
CA VAL A 42 9.50 -12.57 -9.90
C VAL A 42 9.87 -13.53 -8.77
N GLY A 43 8.87 -14.07 -8.05
CA GLY A 43 9.07 -14.99 -6.93
C GLY A 43 9.60 -14.32 -5.66
N ASN A 44 9.50 -12.99 -5.54
CA ASN A 44 10.05 -12.24 -4.41
C ASN A 44 9.08 -12.02 -3.24
N ALA A 45 7.80 -12.37 -3.38
CA ALA A 45 6.83 -12.27 -2.28
C ALA A 45 5.66 -13.26 -2.44
N VAL A 46 5.18 -13.81 -1.32
CA VAL A 46 3.96 -14.64 -1.28
C VAL A 46 2.74 -13.74 -1.09
N THR A 47 1.93 -13.61 -2.13
CA THR A 47 0.70 -12.78 -2.09
C THR A 47 -0.57 -13.58 -1.85
N GLY A 48 -0.55 -14.91 -2.04
CA GLY A 48 -1.71 -15.78 -1.78
C GLY A 48 -2.18 -15.70 -0.32
N GLY A 49 -3.49 -15.53 -0.11
CA GLY A 49 -4.08 -15.39 1.23
C GLY A 49 -3.75 -14.07 1.96
N ARG A 50 -3.15 -13.09 1.29
CA ARG A 50 -2.85 -11.77 1.85
C ARG A 50 -3.81 -10.70 1.33
N TYR A 51 -4.23 -9.80 2.22
CA TYR A 51 -4.89 -8.54 1.85
C TYR A 51 -3.86 -7.58 1.24
N ILE A 52 -4.30 -6.78 0.27
CA ILE A 52 -3.49 -5.74 -0.35
C ILE A 52 -4.14 -4.39 -0.07
N VAL A 53 -3.35 -3.46 0.47
CA VAL A 53 -3.78 -2.07 0.78
C VAL A 53 -2.87 -1.11 0.04
N PHE A 54 -3.45 -0.07 -0.56
CA PHE A 54 -2.68 0.98 -1.25
C PHE A 54 -2.53 2.21 -0.36
N GLY A 55 -1.36 2.82 -0.42
CA GLY A 55 -1.07 4.11 0.19
C GLY A 55 -0.37 5.03 -0.80
N ALA A 56 -0.40 6.32 -0.53
CA ALA A 56 0.37 7.36 -1.20
C ALA A 56 1.85 7.25 -0.81
N GLY A 57 2.50 6.16 -1.25
CA GLY A 57 3.87 5.82 -0.92
C GLY A 57 4.00 4.92 0.32
N SER A 58 5.18 4.32 0.47
CA SER A 58 5.49 3.39 1.56
C SER A 58 5.50 4.07 2.93
N THR A 59 5.85 5.35 3.03
CA THR A 59 5.83 6.12 4.28
C THR A 59 4.43 6.16 4.91
N GLN A 60 3.38 6.37 4.11
CA GLN A 60 2.02 6.35 4.62
C GLN A 60 1.64 4.95 5.14
N LEU A 61 2.02 3.90 4.41
CA LEU A 61 1.74 2.52 4.81
C LEU A 61 2.52 2.11 6.07
N LEU A 62 3.76 2.57 6.24
CA LEU A 62 4.56 2.35 7.44
C LEU A 62 3.87 2.94 8.67
N ASN A 63 3.45 4.21 8.60
CA ASN A 63 2.74 4.87 9.69
C ASN A 63 1.39 4.22 9.98
N ALA A 64 0.64 3.85 8.93
CA ALA A 64 -0.63 3.14 9.09
C ALA A 64 -0.44 1.77 9.77
N ALA A 65 0.61 1.03 9.40
CA ALA A 65 0.93 -0.26 10.02
C ALA A 65 1.32 -0.10 11.50
N VAL A 66 2.17 0.87 11.83
CA VAL A 66 2.52 1.21 13.22
C VAL A 66 1.25 1.54 14.02
N HIS A 67 0.38 2.39 13.48
CA HIS A 67 -0.87 2.75 14.13
C HIS A 67 -1.79 1.54 14.34
N ALA A 68 -1.98 0.70 13.31
CA ALA A 68 -2.85 -0.47 13.37
C ALA A 68 -2.34 -1.56 14.34
N LEU A 69 -1.01 -1.68 14.49
CA LEU A 69 -0.38 -2.63 15.41
C LEU A 69 -0.23 -2.08 16.83
N SER A 70 -0.35 -0.77 17.02
CA SER A 70 -0.36 -0.16 18.35
C SER A 70 -1.67 -0.50 19.05
N SER A 71 -1.60 -1.15 20.21
CA SER A 71 -2.79 -1.61 20.94
C SER A 71 -3.77 -0.46 21.21
N HIS A 72 -5.00 -0.60 20.72
CA HIS A 72 -6.10 0.31 21.04
C HIS A 72 -6.86 -0.23 22.25
N ASN A 73 -6.24 -0.25 23.43
CA ASN A 73 -7.03 -0.51 24.63
C ASN A 73 -7.54 0.83 25.14
N SER A 74 -8.82 1.10 24.88
CA SER A 74 -9.54 2.31 25.31
C SER A 74 -9.61 2.48 26.83
N SER A 75 -9.07 1.53 27.62
CA SER A 75 -8.76 1.74 29.02
C SER A 75 -7.45 2.50 29.16
N SER A 76 -7.44 3.59 29.93
CA SER A 76 -6.33 4.53 30.19
C SER A 76 -5.01 3.93 30.77
N PHE A 77 -4.81 2.61 30.67
CA PHE A 77 -3.72 1.85 31.26
C PHE A 77 -2.82 1.11 30.24
N SER A 78 -3.03 1.21 28.92
CA SER A 78 -2.07 0.60 27.98
C SER A 78 -0.87 1.52 27.71
N SER A 79 0.34 1.03 27.98
CA SER A 79 1.57 1.70 27.59
C SER A 79 1.68 1.87 26.07
N PRO A 80 2.31 2.95 25.56
CA PRO A 80 2.55 3.12 24.13
C PRO A 80 3.36 1.97 23.54
N ALA A 81 3.08 1.61 22.28
CA ALA A 81 3.86 0.61 21.57
C ALA A 81 5.28 1.13 21.29
N SER A 82 6.30 0.32 21.57
CA SER A 82 7.68 0.62 21.20
C SER A 82 7.92 0.29 19.73
N VAL A 83 8.37 1.27 18.95
CA VAL A 83 8.70 1.12 17.53
C VAL A 83 10.21 1.28 17.37
N VAL A 84 10.88 0.22 16.94
CA VAL A 84 12.35 0.17 16.85
C VAL A 84 12.80 -0.44 15.51
N ALA A 85 13.99 -0.07 15.07
CA ALA A 85 14.67 -0.65 13.91
C ALA A 85 16.16 -0.86 14.23
N SER A 86 16.75 -1.93 13.71
CA SER A 86 18.17 -2.24 13.93
C SER A 86 19.08 -1.25 13.18
N ILE A 87 20.17 -0.82 13.83
CA ILE A 87 21.19 0.04 13.20
C ILE A 87 22.07 -0.76 12.21
N PRO A 88 22.43 -0.18 11.04
CA PRO A 88 21.97 1.10 10.51
C PRO A 88 20.53 1.01 9.94
N TYR A 89 19.71 2.02 10.23
CA TYR A 89 18.31 2.08 9.78
C TYR A 89 18.08 3.21 8.76
N TYR A 90 16.95 3.12 8.06
CA TYR A 90 16.51 4.15 7.12
C TYR A 90 16.01 5.39 7.88
N ASN A 91 16.66 6.54 7.67
CA ASN A 91 16.20 7.81 8.22
C ASN A 91 15.09 8.39 7.33
N VAL A 92 13.85 8.33 7.80
CA VAL A 92 12.70 8.98 7.17
C VAL A 92 12.75 10.44 7.62
N GLY A 93 13.14 11.35 6.73
CA GLY A 93 13.21 12.79 7.05
C GLY A 93 11.88 13.30 7.62
N SER A 94 11.96 14.02 8.73
CA SER A 94 10.85 14.69 9.41
C SER A 94 10.45 15.99 8.72
#